data_AF-A0A919AIL6-F1
#
_entry.id   AF-A0A919AIL6-F1
#
_cell.length_a   1.000
_cell.length_b   1.000
_cell.length_c   1.000
_cell.angle_alpha   90.00
_cell.angle_beta   90.00
_cell.angle_gamma   90.00
#
_symmetry.space_group_name_H-M   'P 1'
#
loop_
_entity.id
_entity.type
_entity.pdbx_description
1 polymer ?
#
loop_
_entity_poly.entity_id
_entity_poly.type
_entity_poly.pdbx_seq_one_letter_code
_entity_poly.pdbx_strand_id
1 'polypeptide(L)'
;MIVFDLKCDEGHVFEAWFGSSSAYEDQKASGLLECPSCGSRSVTKAVMAPNVGRKGNQKIEQSPSSVQAKTAGKPQTGAGAVKSERHQSVAVPPAVDPVVAEKVTMLLQEFRTAVEASCDNVGKDFAEEARKIHYGEAEERGIYGESTAEETRELLEEGIDILPMPMPRRTDA
;
A
#
# COMPACT_ATOMS: atom_id res chain seq x y z
N MET A 1 24.96 8.59 -1.75
CA MET A 1 23.50 8.64 -1.91
C MET A 1 22.94 9.55 -0.83
N ILE A 2 22.20 10.59 -1.19
CA ILE A 2 21.57 11.55 -0.27
C ILE A 2 20.10 11.67 -0.61
N VAL A 3 19.26 11.88 0.40
CA VAL A 3 17.82 12.15 0.24
C VAL A 3 17.55 13.62 0.49
N PHE A 4 16.71 14.23 -0.34
CA PHE A 4 16.19 15.58 -0.13
C PHE A 4 14.67 15.57 -0.18
N ASP A 5 14.06 16.28 0.76
CA ASP A 5 12.67 16.73 0.64
C ASP A 5 12.58 17.87 -0.38
N LEU A 6 11.76 17.66 -1.40
CA LEU A 6 11.49 18.60 -2.46
C LEU A 6 10.03 19.04 -2.40
N LYS A 7 9.76 20.25 -2.87
CA LYS A 7 8.44 20.85 -2.92
C LYS A 7 8.19 21.47 -4.29
N CYS A 8 7.04 21.17 -4.87
CA CYS A 8 6.58 21.82 -6.09
C CYS A 8 5.80 23.12 -5.81
N ASP A 9 5.49 23.88 -6.85
CA ASP A 9 4.69 25.11 -6.78
C ASP A 9 3.25 24.89 -6.28
N GLU A 10 2.63 23.74 -6.60
CA GLU A 10 1.33 23.32 -6.04
C GLU A 10 1.41 22.88 -4.57
N GLY A 11 2.62 22.80 -4.02
CA GLY A 11 2.83 22.54 -2.61
C GLY A 11 2.95 21.07 -2.21
N HIS A 12 2.95 20.14 -3.16
CA HIS A 12 3.26 18.74 -2.91
C HIS A 12 4.71 18.60 -2.43
N VAL A 13 4.90 17.90 -1.32
CA VAL A 13 6.21 17.56 -0.76
C VAL A 13 6.50 16.10 -1.09
N PHE A 14 7.69 15.82 -1.61
CA PHE A 14 8.11 14.48 -1.98
C PHE A 14 9.62 14.30 -1.78
N GLU A 15 10.04 13.05 -1.60
CA GLU A 15 11.44 12.71 -1.39
C GLU A 15 12.11 12.29 -2.70
N ALA A 16 13.34 12.74 -2.91
CA ALA A 16 14.15 12.36 -4.06
C ALA A 16 15.58 11.98 -3.65
N TRP A 17 16.08 10.91 -4.26
CA TRP A 17 17.39 10.34 -3.98
C TRP A 17 18.41 10.75 -5.03
N PHE A 18 19.54 11.29 -4.60
CA PHE A 18 20.61 11.77 -5.48
C PHE A 18 21.94 11.09 -5.13
N GLY A 19 22.81 10.93 -6.13
CA GLY A 19 24.17 10.42 -5.92
C GLY A 19 24.99 11.34 -5.02
N SER A 20 24.83 12.66 -5.21
CA SER A 20 25.54 13.74 -4.50
C SER A 20 24.70 15.03 -4.50
N SER A 21 25.13 16.05 -3.74
CA SER A 21 24.47 17.36 -3.75
C SER A 21 24.63 18.09 -5.08
N SER A 22 25.74 17.86 -5.80
CA SER A 22 25.96 18.44 -7.12
C SER A 22 25.00 17.85 -8.16
N ALA A 23 24.73 16.54 -8.09
CA ALA A 23 23.79 15.87 -9.00
C ALA A 23 22.37 16.45 -8.89
N TYR A 24 21.94 16.88 -7.70
CA TYR A 24 20.69 17.61 -7.52
C TYR A 24 20.70 18.97 -8.24
N GLU A 25 21.76 19.77 -8.04
CA GLU A 25 21.88 21.09 -8.67
C GLU A 25 21.91 20.98 -10.21
N ASP A 26 22.64 20.01 -10.75
CA ASP A 26 22.73 19.75 -12.20
C ASP A 26 21.37 19.36 -12.80
N GLN A 27 20.62 18.48 -12.12
CA GLN A 27 19.29 18.05 -12.56
C GLN A 27 18.25 19.17 -12.44
N LYS A 28 18.35 20.01 -11.41
CA LYS A 28 17.50 21.20 -11.24
C LYS A 28 17.79 22.25 -12.31
N ALA A 29 19.06 22.54 -12.59
CA ALA A 29 19.48 23.48 -13.63
C ALA A 29 19.08 23.01 -15.03
N SER A 30 19.12 21.70 -15.26
CA SER A 30 18.64 21.06 -16.50
C SER A 30 17.12 20.95 -16.57
N GLY A 31 16.41 21.36 -15.51
CA GLY A 31 14.95 21.29 -15.39
C GLY A 31 14.40 19.86 -15.49
N LEU A 32 15.19 18.84 -15.14
CA LEU A 32 14.84 17.42 -15.27
C LEU A 32 14.05 16.90 -14.06
N LEU A 33 13.92 17.71 -13.00
CA LEU A 33 13.15 17.39 -11.82
C LEU A 33 11.67 17.62 -12.08
N GLU A 34 10.85 16.60 -11.82
CA GLU A 34 9.40 16.63 -12.01
C GLU A 34 8.68 16.17 -10.74
N CYS A 35 7.59 16.85 -10.40
CA CYS A 35 6.74 16.44 -9.29
C CYS A 35 5.95 15.17 -9.67
N PRO A 36 6.04 14.07 -8.92
CA PRO A 36 5.30 12.84 -9.23
C PRO A 36 3.78 12.96 -9.03
N SER A 37 3.32 13.99 -8.31
CA SER A 37 1.90 14.20 -8.04
C SER A 37 1.19 15.00 -9.14
N CYS A 38 1.87 15.98 -9.73
CA CYS A 38 1.24 16.89 -10.69
C CYS A 38 2.03 17.12 -11.99
N GLY A 39 3.25 16.59 -12.11
CA GLY A 39 4.09 16.77 -13.30
C GLY A 39 4.76 18.14 -13.40
N SER A 40 4.68 18.99 -12.37
CA SER A 40 5.31 20.32 -12.43
C SER A 40 6.84 20.22 -12.34
N ARG A 41 7.54 21.00 -13.17
CA ARG A 41 9.01 21.06 -13.22
C ARG A 41 9.60 22.14 -12.31
N SER A 42 8.73 22.89 -11.64
CA SER A 42 9.07 23.96 -10.70
C SER A 42 9.30 23.37 -9.31
N VAL A 43 10.42 22.67 -9.15
CA VAL A 43 10.75 21.95 -7.91
C VAL A 43 11.84 22.69 -7.12
N THR A 44 11.59 22.91 -5.83
CA THR A 44 12.53 23.55 -4.90
C THR A 44 12.80 22.65 -3.70
N LYS A 45 13.94 22.85 -3.04
CA LYS A 45 14.24 22.11 -1.80
C LYS A 45 13.27 22.59 -0.72
N ALA A 46 12.57 21.66 -0.07
CA ALA A 46 11.73 21.99 1.06
C ALA A 46 12.61 22.52 2.19
N VAL A 47 12.17 23.61 2.83
CA VAL A 47 12.83 24.12 4.03
C VAL A 47 12.48 23.17 5.16
N MET A 48 13.49 22.56 5.77
CA MET A 48 13.32 21.75 6.97
C MET A 48 12.78 22.65 8.09
N ALA A 49 11.56 22.38 8.56
CA ALA A 49 11.07 23.05 9.75
C ALA A 49 11.79 22.45 10.98
N PRO A 50 12.60 23.20 11.74
CA PRO A 50 13.04 22.72 13.04
C PRO A 50 11.80 22.50 13.91
N ASN A 51 11.73 21.36 14.59
CA ASN A 51 10.63 21.04 15.50
C ASN A 51 10.69 21.96 16.73
N VAL A 52 10.18 23.19 16.59
CA VAL A 52 10.02 24.14 17.68
C VAL A 52 8.73 23.78 18.43
N GLY A 53 8.88 23.21 19.63
CA GLY A 53 7.75 22.97 20.52
C GLY A 53 6.94 24.26 20.73
N ARG A 54 5.62 24.19 20.62
CA ARG A 54 4.72 25.33 20.83
C ARG A 54 4.93 25.91 22.24
N LYS A 55 5.63 27.04 22.38
CA LYS A 55 5.67 27.82 23.61
C LYS A 55 4.48 28.79 23.65
N GLY A 56 3.35 28.29 24.15
CA GLY A 56 2.46 28.99 25.09
C GLY A 56 1.85 30.36 24.78
N ASN A 57 1.66 30.82 23.54
CA ASN A 57 0.89 32.06 23.31
C ASN A 57 -0.03 32.08 22.07
N GLN A 58 -0.55 30.93 21.64
CA GLN A 58 -1.71 30.95 20.75
C GLN A 58 -2.98 31.02 21.59
N LYS A 59 -3.55 32.23 21.65
CA LYS A 59 -4.91 32.50 22.11
C LYS A 59 -5.88 31.68 21.25
N ILE A 60 -6.39 30.59 21.79
CA ILE A 60 -7.49 29.83 21.20
C ILE A 60 -8.78 30.53 21.64
N GLU A 61 -9.41 31.28 20.74
CA GLU A 61 -10.81 31.69 20.92
C GLU A 61 -11.71 30.59 20.39
N GLN A 62 -12.08 29.69 21.29
CA GLN A 62 -13.33 28.97 21.20
C GLN A 62 -14.38 29.75 21.97
N SER A 63 -15.55 29.96 21.36
CA SER A 63 -16.80 30.09 22.10
C SER A 63 -18.02 29.76 21.23
N PRO A 64 -19.11 29.29 21.84
CA PRO A 64 -19.94 28.20 21.32
C PRO A 64 -21.40 28.61 21.09
N SER A 65 -22.21 27.73 20.47
CA SER A 65 -23.65 27.70 20.78
C SER A 65 -24.24 26.29 20.64
N SER A 66 -24.78 25.84 21.78
CA SER A 66 -25.74 24.74 22.01
C SER A 66 -27.05 25.04 21.21
N VAL A 67 -28.00 24.14 20.92
CA VAL A 67 -28.85 23.36 21.85
C VAL A 67 -29.60 22.22 21.10
N GLN A 68 -29.89 21.18 21.89
CA GLN A 68 -30.58 19.89 21.68
C GLN A 68 -32.05 19.94 21.18
N ALA A 69 -32.58 18.82 20.61
CA ALA A 69 -33.61 17.96 21.27
C ALA A 69 -34.45 17.04 20.33
N LYS A 70 -34.34 15.71 20.56
CA LYS A 70 -35.39 14.66 20.73
C LYS A 70 -36.34 14.27 19.56
N THR A 71 -36.42 12.97 19.24
CA THR A 71 -37.56 12.05 19.57
C THR A 71 -37.37 10.65 18.96
N ALA A 72 -38.05 9.67 19.58
CA ALA A 72 -37.93 8.23 19.38
C ALA A 72 -38.72 7.66 18.18
N GLY A 73 -38.27 6.51 17.65
CA GLY A 73 -39.06 5.64 16.78
C GLY A 73 -38.26 4.45 16.22
N LYS A 74 -38.59 3.23 16.66
CA LYS A 74 -38.38 1.95 15.96
C LYS A 74 -39.79 1.52 15.46
N PRO A 75 -40.01 0.67 14.43
CA PRO A 75 -39.08 -0.27 13.82
C PRO A 75 -39.19 -0.54 12.29
N GLN A 76 -38.18 -1.26 11.78
CA GLN A 76 -38.18 -2.39 10.83
C GLN A 76 -38.25 -2.24 9.29
N THR A 77 -37.40 -3.09 8.68
CA THR A 77 -37.35 -3.69 7.32
C THR A 77 -36.97 -2.85 6.09
N GLY A 78 -35.96 -3.33 5.36
CA GLY A 78 -35.65 -2.93 3.99
C GLY A 78 -34.28 -3.43 3.54
N ALA A 79 -34.27 -4.49 2.72
CA ALA A 79 -33.13 -4.90 1.92
C ALA A 79 -32.63 -3.74 1.05
N GLY A 80 -31.31 -3.60 0.90
CA GLY A 80 -30.74 -2.55 0.05
C GLY A 80 -29.22 -2.55 0.06
N ALA A 81 -28.66 -3.27 -0.90
CA ALA A 81 -27.25 -3.24 -1.25
C ALA A 81 -26.72 -1.82 -1.48
N VAL A 82 -25.59 -1.48 -0.86
CA VAL A 82 -24.65 -0.45 -1.31
C VAL A 82 -23.24 -0.89 -0.90
N LYS A 83 -22.57 -1.68 -1.76
CA LYS A 83 -21.50 -1.21 -2.66
C LYS A 83 -20.26 -0.78 -1.86
N SER A 84 -19.54 -1.73 -1.26
CA SER A 84 -18.27 -2.24 -1.82
C SER A 84 -17.40 -1.14 -2.42
N GLU A 85 -16.73 -0.38 -1.55
CA GLU A 85 -15.63 0.51 -1.90
C GLU A 85 -14.34 -0.32 -1.99
N ARG A 86 -14.22 -0.96 -3.15
CA ARG A 86 -13.03 -0.95 -3.99
C ARG A 86 -11.72 -1.14 -3.23
N HIS A 87 -11.45 -2.40 -2.87
CA HIS A 87 -10.10 -2.92 -2.89
C HIS A 87 -9.42 -2.42 -4.16
N GLN A 88 -8.34 -1.69 -3.98
CA GLN A 88 -7.55 -1.14 -5.06
C GLN A 88 -6.94 -2.32 -5.81
N SER A 89 -7.65 -2.75 -6.86
CA SER A 89 -7.06 -3.51 -7.95
C SER A 89 -5.87 -2.69 -8.43
N VAL A 90 -4.66 -3.14 -8.12
CA VAL A 90 -3.45 -2.59 -8.72
C VAL A 90 -3.67 -2.67 -10.22
N ALA A 91 -3.80 -1.50 -10.85
CA ALA A 91 -3.94 -1.39 -12.29
C ALA A 91 -2.69 -2.01 -12.90
N VAL A 92 -2.89 -3.01 -13.74
CA VAL A 92 -1.82 -3.58 -14.56
C VAL A 92 -1.38 -2.47 -15.52
N PRO A 93 -0.09 -2.08 -15.57
CA PRO A 93 0.37 -1.19 -16.62
C PRO A 93 0.14 -1.86 -17.99
N PRO A 94 -0.20 -1.08 -19.03
CA PRO A 94 -0.44 -1.64 -20.35
C PRO A 94 0.86 -2.19 -20.96
N ALA A 95 0.74 -3.36 -21.57
CA ALA A 95 1.66 -3.98 -22.51
C ALA A 95 3.15 -3.95 -22.12
N VAL A 96 3.58 -4.94 -21.34
CA VAL A 96 4.99 -5.33 -21.29
C VAL A 96 5.45 -5.74 -22.71
N ASP A 97 6.62 -5.27 -23.13
CA ASP A 97 7.25 -5.74 -24.37
C ASP A 97 7.21 -7.29 -24.44
N PRO A 98 6.95 -7.90 -25.60
CA PRO A 98 6.77 -9.36 -25.69
C PRO A 98 7.98 -10.16 -25.18
N VAL A 99 9.19 -9.59 -25.28
CA VAL A 99 10.44 -10.17 -24.75
C VAL A 99 10.53 -10.06 -23.22
N VAL A 100 9.94 -9.02 -22.63
CA VAL A 100 9.85 -8.82 -21.17
C VAL A 100 8.74 -9.70 -20.59
N ALA A 101 7.64 -9.90 -21.32
CA ALA A 101 6.56 -10.80 -20.94
C ALA A 101 7.06 -12.23 -20.73
N GLU A 102 7.85 -12.77 -21.68
CA GLU A 102 8.39 -14.12 -21.60
C GLU A 102 9.30 -14.30 -20.37
N LYS A 103 10.22 -13.36 -20.15
CA LYS A 103 11.12 -13.38 -18.99
C LYS A 103 10.39 -13.28 -17.66
N VAL A 104 9.34 -12.46 -17.58
CA VAL A 104 8.48 -12.35 -16.40
C VAL A 104 7.73 -13.67 -16.16
N THR A 105 7.21 -14.32 -17.21
CA THR A 105 6.55 -15.62 -17.05
C THR A 105 7.50 -16.71 -16.56
N MET A 106 8.74 -16.74 -17.05
CA MET A 106 9.75 -17.70 -16.56
C MET A 106 10.12 -17.44 -15.10
N LEU A 107 10.29 -16.18 -14.71
CA LEU A 107 10.59 -15.81 -13.32
C LEU A 107 9.47 -16.20 -12.35
N LEU A 108 8.21 -16.00 -12.75
CA LEU A 108 7.04 -16.38 -11.95
C LEU A 108 6.90 -17.91 -11.82
N GLN A 109 7.28 -18.66 -12.86
CA GLN A 109 7.32 -20.13 -12.81
C GLN A 109 8.42 -20.62 -11.86
N GLU A 110 9.61 -20.05 -11.92
CA GLU A 110 10.71 -20.41 -11.02
C GLU A 110 10.37 -20.12 -9.56
N PHE A 111 9.77 -18.95 -9.28
CA PHE A 111 9.27 -18.62 -7.96
C PHE A 111 8.26 -19.67 -7.45
N ARG A 112 7.34 -20.11 -8.30
CA ARG A 112 6.40 -21.18 -7.97
C ARG A 112 7.11 -22.49 -7.65
N THR A 113 8.04 -22.94 -8.49
CA THR A 113 8.78 -24.18 -8.25
C THR A 113 9.60 -24.11 -6.96
N ALA A 114 10.20 -22.96 -6.65
CA ALA A 114 10.93 -22.76 -5.41
C ALA A 114 10.02 -22.85 -4.18
N VAL A 115 8.81 -22.26 -4.24
CA VAL A 115 7.81 -22.35 -3.16
C VAL A 115 7.29 -23.79 -3.03
N GLU A 116 6.92 -24.44 -4.12
CA GLU A 116 6.43 -25.83 -4.10
C GLU A 116 7.50 -26.83 -3.58
N ALA A 117 8.78 -26.56 -3.81
CA ALA A 117 9.88 -27.39 -3.34
C ALA A 117 10.28 -27.12 -1.88
N SER A 118 10.04 -25.91 -1.38
CA SER A 118 10.52 -25.45 -0.06
C SER A 118 9.41 -25.30 0.99
N CYS A 119 8.14 -25.34 0.58
CA CYS A 119 6.98 -25.11 1.44
C CYS A 119 6.00 -26.29 1.39
N ASP A 120 5.28 -26.50 2.48
CA ASP A 120 4.22 -27.51 2.60
C ASP A 120 2.89 -27.02 2.02
N ASN A 121 2.24 -27.86 1.22
CA ASN A 121 0.90 -27.58 0.70
C ASN A 121 -0.15 -27.92 1.74
N VAL A 122 -0.82 -26.91 2.29
CA VAL A 122 -1.89 -27.06 3.29
C VAL A 122 -3.29 -26.91 2.69
N GLY A 123 -3.40 -26.72 1.37
CA GLY A 123 -4.68 -26.64 0.67
C GLY A 123 -5.61 -25.57 1.28
N LYS A 124 -6.84 -25.96 1.61
CA LYS A 124 -7.89 -25.07 2.13
C LYS A 124 -7.70 -24.70 3.60
N ASP A 125 -6.89 -25.46 4.34
CA ASP A 125 -6.64 -25.26 5.76
C ASP A 125 -5.55 -24.19 6.00
N PHE A 126 -5.16 -23.45 4.96
CA PHE A 126 -4.11 -22.45 5.01
C PHE A 126 -4.34 -21.41 6.11
N ALA A 127 -5.57 -20.90 6.26
CA ALA A 127 -5.86 -19.89 7.27
C ALA A 127 -5.67 -20.42 8.70
N GLU A 128 -6.09 -21.66 8.96
CA GLU A 128 -5.94 -22.27 10.28
C GLU A 128 -4.48 -22.60 10.59
N GLU A 129 -3.74 -23.18 9.64
CA GLU A 129 -2.33 -23.49 9.84
C GLU A 129 -1.47 -22.22 9.95
N ALA A 130 -1.79 -21.17 9.21
CA ALA A 130 -1.09 -19.89 9.33
C ALA A 130 -1.26 -19.29 10.74
N ARG A 131 -2.48 -19.35 11.30
CA ARG A 131 -2.76 -18.95 12.69
C ARG A 131 -1.98 -19.81 13.69
N LYS A 132 -2.00 -21.14 13.54
CA LYS A 132 -1.28 -22.05 14.44
C LYS A 132 0.22 -21.79 14.45
N ILE A 133 0.82 -21.51 13.29
CA ILE A 133 2.24 -21.16 13.21
C ILE A 133 2.49 -19.80 13.87
N HIS A 134 1.64 -18.79 13.65
CA HIS A 134 1.77 -17.47 14.26
C HIS A 134 1.66 -17.49 15.79
N TYR A 135 0.75 -18.30 16.35
CA TYR A 135 0.58 -18.46 17.80
C TYR A 135 1.52 -19.50 18.43
N GLY A 136 2.36 -20.18 17.64
CA GLY A 136 3.33 -21.18 18.12
C GLY A 136 2.71 -22.54 18.50
N GLU A 137 1.50 -22.83 18.03
CA GLU A 137 0.83 -24.13 18.20
C GLU A 137 1.31 -25.19 17.20
N ALA A 138 1.93 -24.76 16.10
CA ALA A 138 2.54 -25.62 15.08
C ALA A 138 4.00 -25.24 14.80
N GLU A 139 4.77 -26.18 14.25
CA GLU A 139 6.18 -25.96 13.87
C GLU A 139 6.31 -24.88 12.78
N GLU A 140 7.25 -23.94 12.98
CA GLU A 140 7.58 -22.87 12.04
C GLU A 140 8.13 -23.44 10.72
N ARG A 141 7.28 -23.45 9.68
CA ARG A 141 7.64 -23.92 8.33
C ARG A 141 6.91 -23.10 7.26
N GLY A 142 7.48 -23.06 6.06
CA GLY A 142 6.83 -22.41 4.93
C GLY A 142 5.59 -23.18 4.52
N ILE A 143 4.42 -22.53 4.48
CA ILE A 143 3.17 -23.14 4.03
C ILE A 143 2.61 -22.36 2.83
N TYR A 144 1.95 -23.08 1.93
CA TYR A 144 1.19 -22.48 0.85
C TYR A 144 -0.14 -23.21 0.66
N GLY A 145 -1.16 -22.48 0.23
CA GLY A 145 -2.50 -23.03 0.09
C GLY A 145 -3.48 -22.02 -0.49
N GLU A 146 -4.75 -22.33 -0.34
CA GLU A 146 -5.89 -21.56 -0.78
C GLU A 146 -6.55 -20.91 0.43
N SER A 147 -6.97 -19.65 0.28
CA SER A 147 -7.73 -18.92 1.29
C SER A 147 -8.78 -18.06 0.60
N THR A 148 -9.94 -17.90 1.22
CA THR A 148 -10.96 -16.98 0.74
C THR A 148 -10.53 -15.53 0.96
N ALA A 149 -11.15 -14.61 0.22
CA ALA A 149 -10.85 -13.18 0.36
C ALA A 149 -11.18 -12.62 1.76
N GLU A 150 -12.13 -13.23 2.47
CA GLU A 150 -12.49 -12.85 3.84
C GLU A 150 -11.42 -13.35 4.83
N GLU A 151 -11.07 -14.63 4.77
CA GLU A 151 -10.00 -15.21 5.60
C GLU A 151 -8.66 -14.52 5.38
N THR A 152 -8.30 -14.20 4.13
CA THR A 152 -7.08 -13.44 3.80
C THR A 152 -7.06 -12.09 4.51
N ARG A 153 -8.19 -11.39 4.61
CA ARG A 153 -8.27 -10.11 5.33
C ARG A 153 -8.11 -10.31 6.83
N GLU A 154 -8.79 -11.30 7.41
CA GLU A 154 -8.68 -11.62 8.83
C GLU A 154 -7.22 -11.92 9.21
N LEU A 155 -6.53 -12.74 8.41
CA LEU A 155 -5.11 -13.06 8.62
C LEU A 155 -4.23 -11.80 8.65
N LEU A 156 -4.44 -10.87 7.71
CA LEU A 156 -3.70 -9.60 7.67
C LEU A 156 -4.03 -8.68 8.85
N GLU A 157 -5.29 -8.67 9.30
CA GLU A 157 -5.73 -7.90 10.48
C GLU A 157 -5.17 -8.47 11.79
N GLU A 158 -5.02 -9.79 11.87
CA GLU A 158 -4.36 -10.49 12.97
C GLU A 158 -2.83 -10.28 12.98
N GLY A 159 -2.25 -9.74 11.90
CA GLY A 159 -0.82 -9.51 11.76
C GLY A 159 -0.05 -10.71 11.21
N ILE A 160 -0.73 -11.61 10.50
CA ILE A 160 -0.12 -12.76 9.81
C ILE A 160 0.25 -12.33 8.39
N ASP A 161 1.55 -12.23 8.13
CA ASP A 161 2.09 -11.84 6.82
C ASP A 161 1.84 -12.93 5.78
N ILE A 162 0.94 -12.64 4.84
CA ILE A 162 0.60 -13.53 3.73
C ILE A 162 0.81 -12.83 2.38
N LEU A 163 1.29 -13.59 1.39
CA LEU A 163 1.51 -13.09 0.04
C LEU A 163 0.63 -13.87 -0.96
N PRO A 164 -0.18 -13.19 -1.79
CA PRO A 164 -0.93 -13.87 -2.82
C PRO A 164 0.02 -14.46 -3.86
N MET A 165 -0.06 -15.78 -4.05
CA MET A 165 0.71 -16.44 -5.08
C MET A 165 0.23 -15.97 -6.46
N PRO A 166 1.13 -15.51 -7.35
CA PRO A 166 0.76 -15.06 -8.69
C PRO A 166 0.35 -16.27 -9.54
N MET A 167 -0.94 -16.58 -9.54
CA MET A 167 -1.53 -17.52 -10.49
C MET A 167 -1.56 -16.85 -11.88
N PRO A 168 -1.19 -17.54 -12.97
CA PRO A 168 -1.50 -17.03 -14.29
C PRO A 168 -3.01 -16.79 -14.34
N ARG A 169 -3.41 -15.65 -14.93
CA ARG A 169 -4.82 -15.43 -15.27
C ARG A 169 -5.28 -16.70 -15.98
N ARG A 170 -6.30 -17.35 -15.45
CA ARG A 170 -6.98 -18.42 -16.16
C ARG A 170 -7.56 -17.75 -17.41
N THR A 171 -6.87 -17.88 -18.53
CA THR A 171 -7.35 -17.41 -19.83
C THR A 171 -8.40 -18.42 -20.26
N ASP A 172 -9.57 -18.37 -19.62
CA ASP A 172 -10.73 -19.13 -20.08
C ASP A 172 -11.17 -18.49 -21.41
N ALA A 173 -11.00 -19.25 -22.49
CA ALA A 173 -11.48 -18.96 -23.85
C ALA A 173 -12.85 -19.59 -24.08
#